data_AF-A0AA50JRB1-F1
#
_entry.id   AF-A0AA50JRB1-F1
#
_cell.length_a   1.000
_cell.length_b   1.000
_cell.length_c   1.000
_cell.angle_alpha   90.00
_cell.angle_beta   90.00
_cell.angle_gamma   90.00
#
_symmetry.space_group_name_H-M   'P 1'
#
loop_
_entity.id
_entity.type
_entity.pdbx_description
1 polymer ?
#
loop_
_entity_poly.entity_id
_entity_poly.type
_entity_poly.pdbx_seq_one_letter_code
_entity_poly.pdbx_strand_id
1 'polypeptide(L)' 'SMGIMLVYDVTNEKSFENIKNWIRNIEENASADVEKMILGNKCDLDVKR' A
#
# COMPACT_ATOMS: atom_id res chain seq x y z
N SER A 1 -15.88 -11.18 -4.38
CA SER A 1 -14.44 -11.17 -4.10
C SER A 1 -14.14 -10.00 -3.18
N MET A 2 -13.32 -10.21 -2.15
CA MET A 2 -12.88 -9.17 -1.21
C MET A 2 -11.48 -8.71 -1.62
N GLY A 3 -11.24 -7.40 -1.58
CA GLY A 3 -9.97 -6.80 -1.99
C GLY A 3 -9.49 -5.78 -0.96
N ILE A 4 -8.17 -5.69 -0.78
CA ILE A 4 -7.52 -4.73 0.11
C ILE A 4 -6.67 -3.77 -0.73
N MET A 5 -6.84 -2.48 -0.45
CA MET A 5 -6.10 -1.41 -1.09
C MET A 5 -5.11 -0.80 -0.09
N LEU A 6 -3.83 -0.84 -0.45
CA LEU A 6 -2.72 -0.34 0.32
C LEU A 6 -2.21 0.94 -0.33
N VAL A 7 -2.43 2.07 0.32
CA VAL A 7 -2.08 3.38 -0.25
C VAL A 7 -0.87 3.96 0.47
N TYR A 8 0.15 4.36 -0.27
CA TYR A 8 1.31 5.08 0.25
C TYR A 8 1.44 6.46 -0.40
N ASP A 9 2.18 7.36 0.24
CA ASP A 9 2.46 8.69 -0.25
C ASP A 9 3.78 8.69 -1.03
N VAL A 10 3.75 9.03 -2.32
CA VAL A 10 4.94 8.98 -3.18
C VAL A 10 6.04 9.96 -2.75
N THR A 11 5.70 10.99 -1.98
CA THR A 11 6.65 11.97 -1.45
C THR A 11 7.30 11.54 -0.13
N ASN A 12 6.87 10.40 0.44
CA ASN A 12 7.31 9.94 1.74
C ASN A 12 7.71 8.45 1.72
N GLU A 13 9.01 8.18 1.64
CA GLU A 13 9.57 6.82 1.58
C GLU A 13 9.16 5.94 2.77
N LYS A 14 9.09 6.50 4.00
CA LYS A 14 8.63 5.75 5.18
C LYS A 14 7.21 5.23 5.03
N SER A 15 6.35 5.94 4.28
CA SER A 15 5.00 5.47 4.01
C SER A 15 4.99 4.20 3.16
N PHE A 16 5.93 4.08 2.21
CA PHE A 16 6.13 2.87 1.42
C PHE A 16 6.73 1.73 2.25
N GLU A 17 7.70 2.02 3.12
CA GLU A 17 8.25 1.02 4.04
C GLU A 17 7.16 0.40 4.93
N ASN A 18 6.21 1.22 5.41
CA ASN A 18 5.08 0.75 6.21
C ASN A 18 4.19 -0.24 5.45
N ILE A 19 4.07 -0.16 4.12
CA ILE A 19 3.29 -1.13 3.32
C ILE A 19 3.78 -2.55 3.52
N LYS A 20 5.09 -2.78 3.70
CA LYS A 20 5.65 -4.11 3.96
C LYS A 20 5.11 -4.71 5.26
N ASN A 21 4.95 -3.90 6.30
CA ASN A 21 4.38 -4.34 7.58
C ASN A 21 2.88 -4.65 7.44
N TRP A 22 2.14 -3.84 6.67
CA TRP A 22 0.73 -4.08 6.40
C TRP A 22 0.50 -5.36 5.59
N ILE A 23 1.35 -5.65 4.60
CA ILE A 23 1.27 -6.91 3.83
C ILE A 23 1.41 -8.11 4.76
N ARG A 24 2.41 -8.12 5.65
CA ARG A 24 2.59 -9.21 6.63
C ARG A 24 1.37 -9.40 7.52
N ASN A 25 0.81 -8.30 8.03
CA ASN A 25 -0.39 -8.34 8.86
C ASN A 25 -1.60 -8.94 8.10
N ILE A 26 -1.74 -8.60 6.82
CA ILE A 26 -2.78 -9.18 5.94
C ILE A 26 -2.53 -10.67 5.71
N GLU A 27 -1.29 -11.10 5.47
CA GLU A 27 -0.94 -12.51 5.29
C GLU A 27 -1.20 -13.34 6.56
N GLU A 28 -1.04 -12.75 7.74
CA GLU A 28 -1.31 -13.41 9.02
C GLU A 28 -2.81 -13.50 9.38
N ASN A 29 -3.63 -12.54 8.93
CA ASN A 29 -5.01 -12.38 9.44
C ASN A 29 -6.11 -12.53 8.38
N ALA A 30 -5.80 -12.42 7.09
CA ALA A 30 -6.79 -12.46 6.02
C ALA A 30 -6.79 -13.80 5.28
N SER A 31 -7.91 -14.11 4.62
CA SER A 31 -8.04 -15.28 3.76
C SER A 31 -7.10 -15.21 2.56
N ALA A 32 -6.57 -16.36 2.13
CA ALA A 32 -5.57 -16.45 1.06
C ALA A 32 -6.09 -15.98 -0.31
N ASP A 33 -7.41 -15.92 -0.50
CA ASP A 33 -8.09 -15.48 -1.71
C ASP A 33 -8.30 -13.96 -1.79
N VAL A 34 -7.84 -13.20 -0.79
CA VAL A 34 -7.95 -11.74 -0.80
C VAL A 34 -6.97 -11.14 -1.81
N GLU A 35 -7.54 -10.45 -2.80
CA GLU A 35 -6.85 -9.63 -3.79
C GLU A 35 -6.22 -8.40 -3.13
N LYS A 36 -5.01 -8.04 -3.55
CA LYS A 36 -4.22 -6.95 -2.94
C LYS A 36 -3.76 -5.98 -4.01
N MET A 37 -3.98 -4.69 -3.79
CA MET A 37 -3.54 -3.62 -4.70
C MET A 37 -2.76 -2.56 -3.93
N ILE A 38 -1.61 -2.14 -4.46
CA ILE A 38 -0.81 -1.05 -3.90
C ILE A 38 -1.01 0.19 -4.79
N LEU A 39 -1.32 1.33 -4.19
CA LEU A 39 -1.49 2.60 -4.88
C LEU A 39 -0.54 3.66 -4.32
N GLY A 40 0.18 4.33 -5.22
CA GLY A 40 0.90 5.57 -4.91
C GLY A 40 -0.05 6.76 -4.95
N ASN A 41 -0.10 7.53 -3.87
CA ASN A 41 -0.92 8.73 -3.73
C ASN A 41 -0.05 9.98 -3.73
N LYS A 42 -0.65 11.15 -4.02
CA LYS A 42 0.00 12.46 -4.14
C LYS A 42 0.96 12.60 -5.32
N CYS A 43 0.68 11.87 -6.41
CA CYS A 43 1.47 11.94 -7.64
C CYS A 43 1.54 13.35 -8.26
N ASP A 44 0.57 14.22 -7.94
CA ASP A 44 0.58 15.64 -8.32
C ASP A 44 1.76 16.42 -7.70
N LEU A 45 2.27 15.98 -6.54
CA LEU A 45 3.39 16.61 -5.86
C LEU A 45 4.75 16.17 -6.41
N ASP A 46 4.81 15.02 -7.08
CA ASP A 46 6.04 14.46 -7.67
C ASP A 46 6.49 15.22 -8.93
N VAL A 47 5.57 15.95 -9.58
CA VAL A 47 5.86 16.82 -10.73
C VAL A 47 6.76 18.02 -10.34
N LYS A 48 7.04 18.21 -9.04
CA LYS A 48 7.92 19.29 -8.53
C LYS A 48 9.35 18.82 -8.23
N ARG A 49 9.71 17.58 -8.53
CA ARG A 49 11.03 17.02 -8.22
C ARG A 49 12.02 17.13 -9.37
#